data_AF-A0A3C1JNV8-F1
#
_entry.id   AF-A0A3C1JNV8-F1
#
_cell.length_a   1.000
_cell.length_b   1.000
_cell.length_c   1.000
_cell.angle_alpha   90.00
_cell.angle_beta   90.00
_cell.angle_gamma   90.00
#
_symmetry.space_group_name_H-M   'P 1'
#
loop_
_entity.id
_entity.type
_entity.pdbx_description
1 polymer ?
#
loop_
_entity_poly.entity_id
_entity_poly.type
_entity_poly.pdbx_seq_one_letter_code
_entity_poly.pdbx_strand_id
1 'polypeptide(L)'
;MSVPAVTVHRGAIQQVVAASGEVRAKGQIGVLPKVTGRVQVVTVDVGSAVKAGDVLIEMESEMPTLQLQQAQANVDAAEARLAQVQAGGKADDISGASLAVQQQELRLRQLQQGGRAEDINAAEDALAAAEA
;
A
#
# COMPACT_ATOMS: atom_id res chain seq x y z
N MET A 1 -55.91 73.92 -4.20
CA MET A 1 -54.75 73.05 -4.53
C MET A 1 -54.79 71.89 -3.56
N SER A 2 -55.08 70.67 -4.01
CA SER A 2 -55.25 69.50 -3.15
C SER A 2 -54.03 68.61 -3.26
N VAL A 3 -53.52 68.11 -2.15
CA VAL A 3 -52.38 67.19 -2.10
C VAL A 3 -52.88 65.86 -1.54
N PRO A 4 -52.70 64.74 -2.24
CA PRO A 4 -53.16 63.45 -1.75
C PRO A 4 -52.30 63.00 -0.56
N ALA A 5 -52.96 62.44 0.46
CA ALA A 5 -52.31 61.81 1.61
C ALA A 5 -52.68 60.32 1.66
N VAL A 6 -51.74 59.48 2.10
CA VAL A 6 -51.93 58.04 2.29
C VAL A 6 -51.60 57.64 3.73
N THR A 7 -52.37 56.71 4.29
CA THR A 7 -52.20 56.23 5.67
C THR A 7 -51.06 55.22 5.75
N VAL A 8 -50.14 55.40 6.71
CA VAL A 8 -48.99 54.50 6.92
C VAL A 8 -49.31 53.38 7.91
N HIS A 9 -48.75 52.20 7.68
CA HIS A 9 -48.88 51.02 8.55
C HIS A 9 -47.50 50.52 9.00
N ARG A 10 -47.37 50.11 10.26
CA ARG A 10 -46.14 49.50 10.79
C ARG A 10 -46.17 47.99 10.54
N GLY A 11 -45.14 47.47 9.89
CA GLY A 11 -44.88 46.05 9.69
C GLY A 11 -43.41 45.71 9.97
N ALA A 12 -43.12 44.45 10.25
CA ALA A 12 -41.75 43.99 10.43
C ALA A 12 -41.00 44.02 9.08
N ILE A 13 -39.93 44.81 8.99
CA ILE A 13 -39.08 44.86 7.80
C ILE A 13 -38.03 43.75 7.95
N GLN A 14 -38.16 42.69 7.17
CA GLN A 14 -37.14 41.65 7.08
C GLN A 14 -36.19 41.97 5.92
N GLN A 15 -34.96 42.37 6.26
CA GLN A 15 -33.89 42.57 5.28
C GLN A 15 -33.15 41.24 5.09
N VAL A 16 -33.46 40.53 4.01
CA VAL A 16 -32.75 39.30 3.64
C VAL A 16 -31.41 39.69 3.02
N VAL A 17 -30.32 39.40 3.71
CA VAL A 17 -28.96 39.55 3.16
C VAL A 17 -28.60 38.23 2.47
N ALA A 18 -28.58 38.24 1.14
CA ALA A 18 -28.13 37.10 0.35
C ALA A 18 -26.60 37.14 0.23
N ALA A 19 -25.93 36.11 0.75
CA ALA A 19 -24.50 35.91 0.55
C ALA A 19 -24.31 34.72 -0.41
N SER A 20 -23.66 34.97 -1.54
CA SER A 20 -23.25 33.92 -2.48
C SER A 20 -21.84 33.45 -2.14
N GLY A 21 -21.65 32.14 -1.99
CA GLY A 21 -20.34 31.52 -1.83
C GLY A 21 -20.15 30.42 -2.87
N GLU A 22 -18.90 30.18 -3.27
CA GLU A 22 -18.54 29.11 -4.19
C GLU A 22 -18.07 27.90 -3.38
N VAL A 23 -18.64 26.73 -3.67
CA VAL A 23 -18.22 25.47 -3.05
C VAL A 23 -17.04 24.92 -3.84
N ARG A 24 -15.88 24.83 -3.18
CA ARG A 24 -14.68 24.21 -3.74
C ARG A 24 -14.40 22.88 -3.06
N ALA A 25 -13.87 21.93 -3.82
CA ALA A 25 -13.32 20.69 -3.26
C ALA A 25 -12.19 21.04 -2.26
N LYS A 26 -12.17 20.37 -1.11
CA LYS A 26 -11.14 20.60 -0.09
C LYS A 26 -9.73 20.27 -0.58
N GLY A 27 -9.61 19.42 -1.60
CA GLY A 27 -8.36 19.06 -2.25
C GLY A 27 -8.60 17.98 -3.31
N GLN A 28 -7.69 17.92 -4.27
CA GLN A 28 -7.61 16.85 -5.26
C GLN A 28 -6.26 16.16 -5.10
N ILE A 29 -6.25 14.84 -5.00
CA ILE A 29 -5.05 14.04 -4.82
C ILE A 29 -4.96 13.05 -5.97
N GLY A 30 -3.83 13.05 -6.68
CA GLY A 30 -3.52 12.01 -7.65
C GLY A 30 -3.11 10.73 -6.93
N VAL A 31 -3.73 9.61 -7.25
CA VAL A 31 -3.31 8.30 -6.77
C VAL A 31 -2.36 7.71 -7.80
N LEU A 32 -1.11 7.52 -7.42
CA LEU A 32 -0.11 6.87 -8.25
C LEU A 32 0.32 5.55 -7.60
N PRO A 33 0.48 4.47 -8.38
CA PRO A 33 1.05 3.23 -7.87
C PRO A 33 2.51 3.45 -7.46
N LYS A 34 2.92 2.82 -6.37
CA LYS A 34 4.31 2.88 -5.87
C LYS A 34 5.25 1.92 -6.57
N VAL A 35 4.70 0.94 -7.29
CA VAL A 35 5.43 -0.09 -8.00
C VAL A 35 4.90 -0.18 -9.42
N THR A 36 5.79 -0.38 -10.38
CA THR A 36 5.39 -0.66 -11.75
C THR A 36 4.85 -2.08 -11.83
N GLY A 37 3.78 -2.30 -12.58
CA GLY A 37 3.21 -3.64 -12.71
C GLY A 37 1.87 -3.65 -13.45
N ARG A 38 1.33 -4.85 -13.65
CA ARG A 38 0.03 -5.04 -14.28
C ARG A 38 -1.09 -4.91 -13.24
N VAL A 39 -2.14 -4.19 -13.60
CA VAL A 39 -3.37 -4.15 -12.80
C VAL A 39 -4.07 -5.49 -12.92
N GLN A 40 -4.30 -6.14 -11.78
CA GLN A 40 -5.06 -7.39 -11.71
C GLN A 40 -6.56 -7.10 -11.63
N VAL A 41 -6.97 -6.25 -10.69
CA VAL A 41 -8.38 -5.89 -10.47
C VAL A 41 -8.49 -4.41 -10.11
N VAL A 42 -9.51 -3.76 -10.66
CA VAL A 42 -9.97 -2.44 -10.19
C VAL A 42 -11.22 -2.66 -9.37
N THR A 43 -11.17 -2.29 -8.10
CA THR A 43 -12.22 -2.62 -7.11
C THR A 43 -13.28 -1.51 -6.99
N VAL A 44 -13.11 -0.40 -7.72
CA VAL A 44 -13.93 0.81 -7.61
C VAL A 44 -14.36 1.36 -8.97
N ASP A 45 -15.58 1.88 -9.05
CA ASP A 45 -16.11 2.55 -10.24
C ASP A 45 -15.96 4.08 -10.17
N VAL A 46 -15.95 4.72 -11.34
CA VAL A 46 -15.92 6.18 -11.46
C VAL A 46 -17.12 6.80 -10.75
N GLY A 47 -16.84 7.67 -9.76
CA GLY A 47 -17.87 8.33 -8.94
C GLY A 47 -18.14 7.66 -7.60
N SER A 48 -17.51 6.51 -7.31
CA SER A 48 -17.63 5.83 -6.03
C SER A 48 -16.99 6.63 -4.90
N ALA A 49 -17.67 6.70 -3.75
CA ALA A 49 -17.10 7.28 -2.53
C ALA A 49 -16.19 6.25 -1.85
N VAL A 50 -14.92 6.64 -1.63
CA VAL A 50 -13.89 5.79 -1.00
C VAL A 50 -13.34 6.47 0.25
N LYS A 51 -12.89 5.67 1.21
CA LYS A 51 -12.27 6.13 2.46
C LYS A 51 -10.77 5.87 2.45
N ALA A 52 -10.06 6.52 3.37
CA ALA A 52 -8.64 6.27 3.56
C ALA A 52 -8.42 4.82 3.99
N GLY A 53 -7.59 4.09 3.23
CA GLY A 53 -7.30 2.67 3.45
C GLY A 53 -8.07 1.71 2.55
N ASP A 54 -9.07 2.18 1.79
CA ASP A 54 -9.78 1.32 0.85
C ASP A 54 -8.85 0.95 -0.33
N VAL A 55 -8.90 -0.32 -0.72
CA VAL A 55 -8.17 -0.83 -1.88
C VAL A 55 -8.89 -0.38 -3.14
N LEU A 56 -8.19 0.42 -3.95
CA LEU A 56 -8.73 0.92 -5.23
C LEU A 56 -8.34 0.01 -6.39
N ILE A 57 -7.11 -0.50 -6.35
CA ILE A 57 -6.48 -1.27 -7.42
C ILE A 57 -5.62 -2.35 -6.77
N GLU A 58 -5.80 -3.59 -7.20
CA GLU A 58 -4.90 -4.70 -6.88
C GLU A 58 -3.93 -4.91 -8.05
N MET A 59 -2.65 -4.95 -7.73
CA MET A 59 -1.57 -5.21 -8.68
C MET A 59 -1.28 -6.71 -8.71
N GLU A 60 -1.03 -7.25 -9.90
CA GLU A 60 -0.66 -8.66 -10.07
C GLU A 60 0.65 -8.94 -9.33
N SER A 61 0.62 -9.90 -8.41
CA SER A 61 1.72 -10.17 -7.45
C SER A 61 2.22 -11.62 -7.50
N GLU A 62 2.08 -12.31 -8.66
CA GLU A 62 2.46 -13.71 -8.80
C GLU A 62 3.96 -14.00 -8.54
N MET A 63 4.87 -13.10 -8.95
CA MET A 63 6.31 -13.33 -8.78
C MET A 63 6.80 -13.23 -7.32
N PRO A 64 6.40 -12.20 -6.52
CA PRO A 64 6.76 -12.13 -5.10
C PRO A 64 6.33 -13.35 -4.28
N THR A 65 5.15 -13.91 -4.54
CA THR A 65 4.62 -15.03 -3.75
C THR A 65 5.41 -16.32 -3.97
N LEU A 66 5.81 -16.60 -5.22
CA LEU A 66 6.64 -17.76 -5.54
C LEU A 66 8.03 -17.69 -4.90
N GLN A 67 8.65 -16.50 -4.91
CA GLN A 67 9.95 -16.30 -4.26
C GLN A 67 9.86 -16.46 -2.74
N LEU A 68 8.79 -15.97 -2.12
CA LEU A 68 8.54 -16.15 -0.69
C LEU A 68 8.34 -17.63 -0.32
N GLN A 69 7.54 -18.36 -1.10
CA GLN A 69 7.33 -19.80 -0.90
C GLN A 69 8.64 -20.58 -1.07
N GLN A 70 9.44 -20.26 -2.07
CA GLN A 70 10.73 -20.91 -2.28
C GLN A 70 11.71 -20.63 -1.12
N ALA A 71 11.73 -19.41 -0.59
CA ALA A 71 12.55 -19.05 0.56
C ALA A 71 12.10 -19.77 1.83
N GLN A 72 10.79 -19.90 2.05
CA GLN A 72 10.25 -20.67 3.17
C GLN A 72 10.65 -22.15 3.07
N ALA A 73 10.49 -22.77 1.89
CA ALA A 73 10.88 -24.16 1.68
C ALA A 73 12.39 -24.41 1.94
N ASN A 74 13.25 -23.43 1.66
CA ASN A 74 14.68 -23.52 1.96
C ASN A 74 14.97 -23.48 3.47
N VAL A 75 14.22 -22.69 4.24
CA VAL A 75 14.31 -22.67 5.71
C VAL A 75 13.89 -24.03 6.27
N ASP A 76 12.73 -24.54 5.86
CA ASP A 76 12.20 -25.83 6.33
C ASP A 76 13.18 -26.98 6.04
N ALA A 77 13.82 -26.97 4.86
CA ALA A 77 14.83 -27.96 4.49
C ALA A 77 16.11 -27.85 5.34
N ALA A 78 16.54 -26.63 5.68
CA ALA A 78 17.69 -26.40 6.55
C ALA A 78 17.39 -26.83 7.99
N GLU A 79 16.19 -26.57 8.50
CA GLU A 79 15.74 -26.99 9.83
C GLU A 79 15.65 -28.52 9.93
N ALA A 80 15.13 -29.18 8.90
CA ALA A 80 15.09 -30.65 8.84
C ALA A 80 16.50 -31.25 8.90
N ARG A 81 17.47 -30.66 8.18
CA ARG A 81 18.88 -31.07 8.26
C ARG A 81 19.48 -30.83 9.65
N LEU A 82 19.17 -29.69 10.27
CA LEU A 82 19.61 -29.40 11.63
C LEU A 82 19.07 -30.43 12.63
N ALA A 83 17.79 -30.77 12.56
CA ALA A 83 17.18 -31.79 13.41
C ALA A 83 17.85 -33.16 13.22
N GLN A 84 18.17 -33.52 11.97
CA GLN A 84 18.86 -34.77 11.63
C GLN A 84 20.28 -34.81 12.20
N VAL A 85 21.01 -33.69 12.14
CA VAL A 85 22.35 -33.55 12.71
C VAL A 85 22.30 -33.49 14.23
N GLN A 86 21.29 -32.88 14.84
CA GLN A 86 21.11 -32.87 16.30
C GLN A 86 20.83 -34.27 16.87
N ALA A 87 20.18 -35.14 16.10
CA ALA A 87 19.86 -36.50 16.54
C ALA A 87 21.08 -37.44 16.63
N GLY A 88 22.23 -37.11 16.04
CA GLY A 88 23.41 -38.00 16.04
C GLY A 88 24.77 -37.38 15.74
N GLY A 89 24.86 -36.06 15.57
CA GLY A 89 26.07 -35.33 15.18
C GLY A 89 26.84 -34.74 16.35
N LYS A 90 28.09 -34.35 16.10
CA LYS A 90 28.95 -33.70 17.09
C LYS A 90 28.59 -32.21 17.21
N ALA A 91 29.01 -31.56 18.30
CA ALA A 91 28.72 -30.15 18.55
C ALA A 91 29.14 -29.22 17.38
N ASP A 92 30.24 -29.55 16.71
CA ASP A 92 30.72 -28.80 15.53
C ASP A 92 29.73 -28.88 14.35
N ASP A 93 29.17 -30.07 14.08
CA ASP A 93 28.19 -30.28 13.00
C ASP A 93 26.88 -29.53 13.28
N ILE A 94 26.44 -29.53 14.55
CA ILE A 94 25.24 -28.80 15.00
C ILE A 94 25.44 -27.29 14.82
N SER A 95 26.63 -26.77 15.13
CA SER A 95 26.93 -25.35 14.97
C SER A 95 26.87 -24.93 13.49
N GLY A 96 27.45 -25.72 12.59
CA GLY A 96 27.40 -25.45 11.15
C GLY A 96 25.98 -25.51 10.59
N ALA A 97 25.19 -26.50 11.01
CA ALA A 97 23.79 -26.63 10.61
C ALA A 97 22.92 -25.47 11.14
N SER A 98 23.15 -25.00 12.37
CA SER A 98 22.41 -23.84 12.92
C SER A 98 22.71 -22.53 12.20
N LEU A 99 23.96 -22.33 11.77
CA LEU A 99 24.37 -21.17 10.96
C LEU A 99 23.69 -21.21 9.59
N ALA A 100 23.55 -22.39 8.99
CA ALA A 100 22.85 -22.56 7.73
C ALA A 100 21.36 -22.17 7.84
N VAL A 101 20.67 -22.62 8.90
CA VAL A 101 19.28 -22.21 9.20
C VAL A 101 19.18 -20.70 9.36
N GLN A 102 20.04 -20.12 10.20
CA GLN A 102 20.03 -18.68 10.48
C GLN A 102 20.23 -17.84 9.21
N GLN A 103 21.09 -18.27 8.28
CA GLN A 103 21.25 -17.59 6.99
C GLN A 103 19.99 -17.65 6.13
N GLN A 104 19.29 -18.80 6.09
CA GLN A 104 18.04 -18.91 5.33
C GLN A 104 16.92 -18.08 5.96
N GLU A 105 16.82 -18.04 7.29
CA GLU A 105 15.86 -17.20 8.01
C GLU A 105 16.10 -15.70 7.78
N LEU A 106 17.37 -15.27 7.73
CA LEU A 106 17.72 -13.89 7.41
C LEU A 106 17.28 -13.53 5.99
N ARG A 107 17.50 -14.44 5.03
CA ARG A 107 17.07 -14.24 3.64
C ARG A 107 15.55 -14.20 3.51
N LEU A 108 14.83 -15.07 4.23
CA LEU A 108 13.37 -15.05 4.29
C LEU A 108 12.86 -13.73 4.89
N ARG A 109 13.46 -13.27 6.00
CA ARG A 109 13.13 -11.97 6.61
C ARG A 109 13.41 -10.82 5.66
N GLN A 110 14.53 -10.85 4.93
CA GLN A 110 14.82 -9.84 3.91
C GLN A 110 13.78 -9.86 2.79
N LEU A 111 13.32 -11.02 2.33
CA LEU A 111 12.25 -11.10 1.32
C LEU A 111 10.89 -10.64 1.86
N GLN A 112 10.56 -10.95 3.11
CA GLN A 112 9.35 -10.46 3.79
C GLN A 112 9.40 -8.94 4.04
N GLN A 113 10.59 -8.40 4.34
CA GLN A 113 10.80 -6.97 4.60
C GLN A 113 11.01 -6.17 3.31
N GLY A 114 11.57 -6.78 2.27
CA GLY A 114 11.85 -6.24 0.93
C GLY A 114 10.68 -6.30 -0.04
N GLY A 115 9.49 -6.63 0.46
CA GLY A 115 8.23 -6.18 -0.13
C GLY A 115 7.93 -4.69 0.15
N ARG A 116 8.81 -3.96 0.86
CA ARG A 116 8.79 -2.50 0.91
C ARG A 116 9.39 -1.95 -0.38
N ALA A 117 8.74 -0.92 -0.90
CA ALA A 117 8.95 -0.34 -2.22
C ALA A 117 10.40 0.00 -2.60
N GLU A 118 11.35 0.06 -1.65
CA GLU A 118 12.76 0.30 -1.94
C GLU A 118 13.44 -0.86 -2.69
N ASP A 119 13.14 -2.12 -2.38
CA ASP A 119 13.88 -3.26 -2.94
C ASP A 119 13.40 -3.66 -4.34
N ILE A 120 12.12 -3.42 -4.67
CA ILE A 120 11.59 -3.60 -6.03
C ILE A 120 12.22 -2.56 -6.98
N ASN A 121 12.34 -1.31 -6.55
CA ASN A 121 13.02 -0.27 -7.34
C ASN A 121 14.50 -0.60 -7.55
N ALA A 122 15.21 -1.07 -6.51
CA ALA A 122 16.62 -1.45 -6.65
C ALA A 122 16.81 -2.67 -7.59
N ALA A 123 15.87 -3.61 -7.61
CA ALA A 123 15.89 -4.75 -8.53
C ALA A 123 15.52 -4.35 -9.97
N GLU A 124 14.55 -3.44 -10.15
CA GLU A 124 14.21 -2.86 -11.46
C GLU A 124 15.37 -2.02 -12.03
N ASP A 125 16.00 -1.18 -11.19
CA ASP A 125 17.18 -0.39 -11.58
C ASP A 125 18.37 -1.28 -11.95
N ALA A 126 18.57 -2.40 -11.23
CA ALA A 126 19.61 -3.38 -11.54
C ALA A 126 19.32 -4.15 -12.83
N LEU A 127 18.05 -4.45 -13.14
CA LEU A 127 17.66 -5.11 -14.39
C LEU A 127 17.79 -4.14 -15.58
N ALA A 128 17.35 -2.89 -15.42
CA ALA A 128 17.48 -1.85 -16.44
C ALA A 128 18.96 -1.53 -16.77
N ALA A 129 19.85 -1.61 -15.77
CA ALA A 129 21.29 -1.46 -15.98
C ALA A 129 21.95 -2.68 -16.66
N ALA A 130 21.31 -3.86 -16.60
CA ALA A 130 21.81 -5.07 -17.27
C ALA A 130 21.29 -5.22 -18.72
N GLU A 131 20.23 -4.50 -19.08
CA GLU A 131 19.61 -4.51 -20.40
C GLU A 131 20.02 -3.33 -21.31
N ALA A 132 20.91 -2.44 -20.82
CA ALA A 132 21.51 -1.31 -21.57
C ALA A 132 22.96 -1.61 -22.01
#